data_AF-A0A3N5ZFA8-F1
#
_entry.id   AF-A0A3N5ZFA8-F1
#
_cell.length_a   1.000
_cell.length_b   1.000
_cell.length_c   1.000
_cell.angle_alpha   90.00
_cell.angle_beta   90.00
_cell.angle_gamma   90.00
#
_symmetry.space_group_name_H-M   'P 1'
#
loop_
_entity.id
_entity.type
_entity.pdbx_description
1 polymer ?
#
loop_
_entity_poly.entity_id
_entity_poly.type
_entity_poly.pdbx_seq_one_letter_code
_entity_poly.pdbx_strand_id
1 'polypeptide(L)'
;RYFNHACAPNCEAVTEQRRVYLEALRTIAAGEELTYDYQLGRGRWPTAEWERRYACGCGAGTCRGTMLAPPPRRTPRSGRTATKKHGAG
;
A
#
# COMPACT_ATOMS: atom_id res chain seq x y z
N ARG A 1 -10.37 -4.89 -18.84
CA ARG A 1 -9.27 -4.21 -18.13
C ARG A 1 -8.13 -5.22 -18.00
N TYR A 2 -6.88 -4.83 -18.31
CA TYR A 2 -5.78 -5.77 -18.63
C TYR A 2 -4.54 -5.64 -17.74
N PHE A 3 -4.53 -4.76 -16.73
CA PHE A 3 -3.40 -4.60 -15.82
C PHE A 3 -3.61 -5.45 -14.58
N ASN A 4 -2.55 -6.10 -14.12
CA ASN A 4 -2.55 -6.95 -12.94
C ASN A 4 -1.87 -6.29 -11.73
N HIS A 5 -2.10 -6.90 -10.56
CA HIS A 5 -1.46 -6.49 -9.32
C HIS A 5 -0.06 -7.09 -9.17
N ALA A 6 0.90 -6.29 -8.73
CA ALA A 6 2.13 -6.78 -8.12
C ALA A 6 2.48 -6.00 -6.84
N CYS A 7 3.05 -6.69 -5.85
CA CYS A 7 3.55 -6.07 -4.62
C CYS A 7 4.87 -5.30 -4.85
N ALA A 8 5.62 -5.67 -5.89
CA ALA A 8 6.78 -4.95 -6.41
C ALA A 8 6.52 -4.61 -7.89
N PRO A 9 5.65 -3.63 -8.17
CA PRO A 9 5.19 -3.33 -9.52
C PRO A 9 6.26 -2.61 -10.34
N ASN A 10 6.04 -2.54 -11.66
CA ASN A 10 6.83 -1.70 -12.58
C ASN A 10 6.11 -0.39 -12.97
N CYS A 11 4.83 -0.23 -12.62
CA CYS A 11 4.09 1.01 -12.77
C CYS A 11 3.46 1.49 -11.45
N GLU A 12 3.19 2.79 -11.37
CA GLU A 12 2.35 3.40 -10.35
C GLU A 12 1.15 4.13 -10.94
N ALA A 13 0.06 4.22 -10.18
CA ALA A 13 -1.14 4.93 -10.58
C ALA A 13 -1.08 6.39 -10.11
N VAL A 14 -1.01 7.31 -11.07
CA VAL A 14 -1.02 8.76 -10.83
C VAL A 14 -2.37 9.33 -11.26
N THR A 15 -2.97 10.20 -10.44
CA THR A 15 -4.24 10.83 -10.76
C THR A 15 -4.04 12.31 -11.08
N GLU A 16 -4.35 12.69 -12.32
CA GLU A 16 -4.31 14.08 -12.77
C GLU A 16 -5.63 14.46 -13.42
N GLN A 17 -6.19 15.61 -13.05
CA GLN A 17 -7.41 16.16 -13.68
C GLN A 17 -8.56 15.14 -13.80
N ARG A 18 -8.75 14.28 -12.79
CA ARG A 18 -9.74 13.19 -12.72
C ARG A 18 -9.49 12.01 -13.69
N ARG A 19 -8.28 11.89 -14.23
CA ARG A 19 -7.83 10.76 -15.03
C ARG A 19 -6.75 10.00 -14.28
N VAL A 20 -6.75 8.68 -14.42
CA VAL A 20 -5.73 7.80 -13.87
C VAL A 20 -4.76 7.45 -14.99
N TYR A 21 -3.49 7.74 -14.76
CA TYR A 21 -2.35 7.37 -15.58
C TYR A 21 -1.59 6.25 -14.89
N LEU A 22 -0.97 5.37 -15.68
CA LEU A 22 0.03 4.43 -15.18
C LEU A 22 1.39 4.93 -15.65
N GLU A 23 2.22 5.34 -14.70
CA GLU A 23 3.57 5.82 -14.95
C GLU A 23 4.58 4.73 -14.61
N ALA A 24 5.64 4.61 -15.42
CA ALA A 24 6.65 3.59 -15.20
C ALA A 24 7.61 4.01 -14.08
N LEU A 25 7.85 3.12 -13.12
CA LEU A 25 8.79 3.32 -12.00
C LEU A 25 10.24 3.06 -12.39
N ARG A 26 10.44 2.36 -13.52
CA ARG A 26 11.73 1.99 -14.10
C ARG A 26 11.56 1.77 -15.60
N THR A 27 12.67 1.60 -16.32
CA THR A 27 12.63 1.09 -17.70
C THR A 27 11.98 -0.30 -17.72
N ILE A 28 11.07 -0.52 -18.69
CA ILE A 28 10.31 -1.76 -18.89
C ILE A 28 10.66 -2.30 -20.28
N ALA A 29 11.14 -3.54 -20.35
CA ALA A 29 11.45 -4.19 -21.61
C ALA A 29 10.20 -4.64 -22.36
N ALA A 30 10.31 -4.78 -23.68
CA ALA A 30 9.23 -5.31 -24.50
C ALA A 30 8.86 -6.73 -24.06
N GLY A 31 7.56 -6.99 -23.88
CA GLY A 31 7.04 -8.27 -23.42
C GLY A 31 6.99 -8.44 -21.89
N GLU A 32 7.56 -7.53 -21.10
CA GLU A 32 7.28 -7.50 -19.66
C GLU A 32 5.81 -7.12 -19.41
N GLU A 33 5.17 -7.82 -18.48
CA GLU A 33 3.83 -7.49 -18.04
C GLU A 33 3.82 -6.16 -17.27
N LEU A 34 2.87 -5.27 -17.59
CA LEU A 34 2.66 -4.02 -16.87
C LEU A 34 1.80 -4.29 -15.62
N THR A 35 2.34 -3.95 -14.46
CA THR A 35 1.72 -4.21 -13.15
C THR A 35 1.74 -2.97 -12.27
N TYR A 36 0.75 -2.83 -11.39
CA TYR A 36 0.70 -1.75 -10.40
C TYR A 36 0.17 -2.25 -9.05
N ASP A 37 0.45 -1.53 -7.96
CA ASP A 37 -0.19 -1.83 -6.69
C ASP A 37 -1.64 -1.32 -6.73
N TYR A 38 -2.62 -2.20 -6.56
CA TYR A 38 -4.03 -1.84 -6.61
C TYR A 38 -4.47 -0.97 -5.43
N GLN A 39 -3.69 -0.97 -4.34
CA GLN A 39 -3.99 -0.22 -3.12
C GLN A 39 -5.41 -0.51 -2.59
N LEU A 40 -5.86 -1.76 -2.70
CA LEU A 40 -7.21 -2.15 -2.26
C LEU A 40 -7.36 -1.94 -0.76
N GLY A 41 -8.25 -1.02 -0.37
CA GLY A 41 -8.44 -0.66 1.03
C GLY A 41 -8.85 -1.85 1.90
N ARG A 42 -8.31 -1.91 3.11
CA ARG A 42 -8.80 -2.81 4.16
C ARG A 42 -10.04 -2.18 4.78
N GLY A 43 -11.15 -2.91 4.81
CA GLY A 43 -12.33 -2.51 5.57
C GLY A 43 -12.03 -2.43 7.09
N ARG A 44 -13.01 -1.94 7.87
CA ARG A 44 -12.88 -1.75 9.33
C ARG A 44 -12.56 -3.04 10.11
N TRP A 45 -12.90 -4.20 9.55
CA TRP A 45 -12.72 -5.52 10.15
C TRP A 45 -12.23 -6.51 9.08
N PRO A 46 -10.95 -6.49 8.70
CA PRO A 46 -10.43 -7.46 7.75
C PRO A 46 -10.44 -8.84 8.39
N THR A 47 -11.20 -9.77 7.83
CA THR A 47 -11.24 -11.17 8.27
C THR A 47 -10.17 -11.96 7.52
N ALA A 48 -9.74 -13.08 8.10
CA ALA A 48 -8.86 -14.02 7.39
C ALA A 48 -9.50 -14.55 6.09
N GLU A 49 -10.83 -14.54 5.99
CA GLU A 49 -11.55 -14.85 4.77
C GLU A 49 -11.28 -13.83 3.65
N TRP A 50 -11.31 -12.53 3.97
CA TRP A 50 -10.99 -11.48 3.00
C TRP A 50 -9.56 -11.59 2.49
N GLU A 51 -8.60 -11.90 3.36
CA GLU A 51 -7.20 -12.13 2.97
C GLU A 51 -7.06 -13.29 1.99
N ARG A 52 -7.79 -14.39 2.22
CA ARG A 52 -7.82 -15.54 1.30
C ARG A 52 -8.50 -15.20 -0.02
N ARG A 53 -9.61 -14.45 0.04
CA ARG A 53 -10.36 -14.05 -1.16
C ARG A 53 -9.56 -13.12 -2.07
N TYR A 54 -8.71 -12.28 -1.49
CA TYR A 54 -7.81 -11.38 -2.22
C TYR A 54 -6.35 -11.85 -2.20
N ALA A 55 -6.12 -13.17 -2.11
CA ALA A 55 -4.78 -13.74 -2.12
C ALA A 55 -3.98 -13.24 -3.34
N CYS A 56 -2.72 -12.89 -3.12
CA CYS A 56 -1.86 -12.35 -4.16
C CYS A 56 -0.98 -13.45 -4.77
N GLY A 57 -1.03 -13.58 -6.09
CA GLY A 57 -0.22 -14.52 -6.88
C GLY A 57 0.94 -13.87 -7.65
N CYS A 58 1.37 -12.66 -7.29
CA CYS A 58 2.28 -11.87 -8.15
C CYS A 58 3.74 -12.38 -8.23
N GLY A 59 4.15 -13.33 -7.40
CA GLY A 59 5.50 -13.92 -7.44
C GLY A 59 6.65 -13.03 -6.94
N ALA A 60 6.40 -11.78 -6.52
CA ALA A 60 7.45 -10.91 -5.99
C ALA A 60 8.08 -11.49 -4.70
N GLY A 61 9.41 -11.38 -4.56
CA GLY A 61 10.11 -11.83 -3.33
C GLY A 61 9.68 -11.08 -2.06
N THR A 62 9.12 -9.89 -2.21
CA THR A 62 8.53 -9.05 -1.14
C THR A 62 7.00 -9.10 -1.15
N CYS A 63 6.40 -10.16 -1.71
CA CYS A 63 4.94 -10.31 -1.78
C CYS A 63 4.30 -10.25 -0.38
N ARG A 64 3.23 -9.46 -0.26
CA ARG A 64 2.45 -9.31 0.99
C ARG A 64 1.51 -10.50 1.25
N GLY A 65 1.37 -11.42 0.30
CA GLY A 65 0.43 -12.55 0.33
C GLY A 65 -1.02 -12.19 -0.03
N THR A 66 -1.34 -10.90 -0.17
CA THR A 66 -2.69 -10.37 -0.41
C THR A 66 -2.62 -9.10 -1.26
N MET A 67 -3.64 -8.87 -2.09
CA MET A 67 -3.80 -7.64 -2.88
C MET A 67 -4.31 -6.47 -2.02
N LEU A 68 -4.71 -6.73 -0.78
CA LEU A 68 -5.13 -5.70 0.15
C LEU A 68 -3.93 -4.84 0.58
N ALA A 69 -4.14 -3.53 0.59
CA ALA A 69 -3.17 -2.53 1.04
C ALA A 69 -2.66 -2.89 2.45
N PRO A 70 -1.40 -2.59 2.79
CA PRO A 70 -0.85 -2.91 4.11
C PRO A 70 -1.64 -2.19 5.22
N PRO A 71 -1.69 -2.76 6.44
CA PRO A 71 -2.30 -2.06 7.57
C PRO A 71 -1.58 -0.72 7.80
N PRO A 72 -2.29 0.32 8.23
CA PRO A 72 -1.68 1.61 8.51
C PRO A 72 -0.55 1.42 9.52
N ARG A 73 0.63 1.99 9.21
CA ARG A 73 1.76 1.99 10.15
C ARG A 73 1.32 2.73 11.42
N ARG A 74 1.33 2.05 12.58
CA ARG A 74 1.15 2.73 13.87
C ARG A 74 2.37 3.62 14.09
N THR A 75 2.21 4.93 13.94
CA THR A 75 3.25 5.86 14.38
C THR A 75 3.36 5.77 15.91
N PRO A 76 4.57 5.61 16.48
CA PRO A 76 4.74 5.73 17.92
C PRO A 76 4.24 7.11 18.35
N ARG A 77 3.25 7.16 19.26
CA ARG A 77 2.85 8.43 19.88
C ARG A 77 4.08 9.00 20.59
N SER A 78 4.58 10.15 20.12
CA SER A 78 5.59 10.89 20.87
C SER A 78 5.04 11.15 22.27
N GLY A 79 5.77 10.69 23.29
CA GLY A 79 5.42 10.88 24.68
C GLY A 79 5.34 12.37 24.98
N ARG A 80 4.17 12.85 25.42
CA ARG A 80 3.99 14.22 25.88
C ARG A 80 4.69 14.33 27.23
N THR A 81 5.90 14.87 27.26
CA THR A 81 6.67 15.10 28.50
C THR A 81 5.85 15.97 29.44
N ALA A 82 5.56 15.46 30.63
CA ALA A 82 4.82 16.20 31.66
C ALA A 82 5.69 17.34 32.20
N THR A 83 5.30 18.59 31.96
CA THR A 83 5.92 19.76 32.58
C THR A 83 5.51 19.82 34.06
N LYS A 84 6.50 19.65 34.96
CA LYS A 84 6.37 19.91 36.40
C LYS A 84 6.08 21.40 36.61
N LYS A 85 4.95 21.75 37.23
CA LYS A 85 4.68 23.10 37.76
C LYS A 85 5.48 23.26 39.05
N HIS A 86 6.42 24.21 39.08
CA HIS A 86 6.97 24.75 40.32
C HIS A 86 6.04 25.87 40.80
N GLY A 87 5.49 25.70 42.00
CA GLY A 87 4.80 26.76 42.73
C GLY A 87 5.79 27.67 43.44
N ALA A 88 5.46 28.96 43.44
CA ALA A 88 5.86 30.01 44.37
C ALA A 88 4.69 31.00 44.28
N GLY A 89 4.08 31.51 45.35
CA GLY A 89 4.55 31.82 46.69
C GLY A 89 3.79 33.09 47.04
#